data_AF-A0A933IS93-F1
#
_entry.id   AF-A0A933IS93-F1
#
_cell.length_a   1.000
_cell.length_b   1.000
_cell.length_c   1.000
_cell.angle_alpha   90.00
_cell.angle_beta   90.00
_cell.angle_gamma   90.00
#
_symmetry.space_group_name_H-M   'P 1'
#
loop_
_entity.id
_entity.type
_entity.pdbx_description
1 polymer ?
#
loop_
_entity_poly.entity_id
_entity_poly.type
_entity_poly.pdbx_seq_one_letter_code
_entity_poly.pdbx_strand_id
1 'polypeptide(L)'
;MNRQPGCLNKVTRLFFFGLSEISIVGIENSDSERGRHGGKTVMNTAQERCKDGFTVVELMFVVAIVGILASLAVPRYLNYRSLAYCAKIESAVHNYVTSQEAYFTVKDTYAGGEDELTSTGYRGTYQVSVTGDPVTTIVGVDTNGHCAKGSLKFTSLGGYIWSN
;
A
#
# COMPACT_ATOMS: atom_id res chain seq x y z
N MET A 1 46.29 32.96 -3.56
CA MET A 1 45.54 32.01 -2.72
C MET A 1 44.32 31.54 -3.52
N ASN A 2 44.45 30.39 -4.20
CA ASN A 2 43.47 29.90 -5.16
C ASN A 2 42.49 28.92 -4.46
N ARG A 3 41.23 29.30 -4.27
CA ARG A 3 40.19 28.42 -3.71
C ARG A 3 39.77 27.43 -4.80
N GLN A 4 39.99 26.13 -4.56
CA GLN A 4 39.43 25.09 -5.41
C GLN A 4 37.93 24.90 -5.13
N PRO A 5 37.04 24.96 -6.13
CA PRO A 5 35.65 24.54 -6.00
C PRO A 5 35.53 23.05 -6.34
N GLY A 6 35.30 22.17 -5.37
CA GLY A 6 35.18 20.73 -5.70
C GLY A 6 34.78 19.72 -4.63
N CYS A 7 34.75 20.05 -3.33
CA CYS A 7 34.36 19.09 -2.29
C CYS A 7 33.14 19.60 -1.50
N LEU A 8 32.00 19.76 -2.17
CA LEU A 8 30.74 20.06 -1.51
C LEU A 8 30.12 18.75 -0.98
N ASN A 9 30.01 18.62 0.34
CA ASN A 9 29.53 17.40 1.01
C ASN A 9 28.16 16.94 0.50
N LYS A 10 28.00 15.61 0.35
CA LYS A 10 26.79 14.93 -0.18
C LYS A 10 25.48 15.34 0.51
N VAL A 11 25.49 15.54 1.82
CA VAL A 11 24.32 15.93 2.62
C VAL A 11 23.74 17.28 2.20
N THR A 12 24.60 18.24 1.86
CA THR A 12 24.19 19.59 1.47
C THR A 12 23.50 19.58 0.10
N ARG A 13 23.80 18.58 -0.75
CA ARG A 13 23.15 18.37 -2.05
C ARG A 13 21.80 17.64 -1.95
N LEU A 14 21.57 16.89 -0.87
CA LEU A 14 20.31 16.17 -0.63
C LEU A 14 19.24 17.06 0.02
N PHE A 15 19.63 18.05 0.82
CA PHE A 15 18.70 18.94 1.52
C PHE A 15 18.16 20.11 0.67
N PHE A 16 18.89 20.55 -0.37
CA PHE A 16 18.48 21.67 -1.24
C PHE A 16 17.65 21.25 -2.47
N PHE A 17 17.42 19.96 -2.69
CA PHE A 17 16.47 19.41 -3.67
C PHE A 17 15.10 19.06 -3.04
N GLY A 18 14.87 19.47 -1.79
CA GLY A 18 13.59 19.28 -1.11
C GLY A 18 12.60 20.38 -1.45
N LEU A 19 11.76 20.17 -2.48
CA LEU A 19 10.28 20.39 -2.51
C LEU A 19 9.68 20.77 -3.87
N SER A 20 10.44 20.97 -4.97
CA SER A 20 9.85 21.44 -6.24
C SER A 20 9.59 20.40 -7.34
N GLU A 21 10.04 19.14 -7.24
CA GLU A 21 9.84 18.15 -8.33
C GLU A 21 9.24 16.82 -7.84
N ILE A 22 8.01 16.85 -7.33
CA ILE A 22 7.10 15.70 -7.44
C ILE A 22 6.38 15.83 -8.80
N SER A 23 7.09 15.45 -9.87
CA SER A 23 6.47 15.05 -11.12
C SER A 23 6.57 13.53 -11.22
N ILE A 24 5.41 12.89 -11.31
CA ILE A 24 5.26 11.46 -11.54
C ILE A 24 5.93 11.14 -12.89
N VAL A 25 6.92 10.25 -12.85
CA VAL A 25 7.74 9.84 -14.00
C VAL A 25 6.88 9.19 -15.08
N GLY A 26 6.90 9.79 -16.28
CA GLY A 26 6.49 9.15 -17.53
C GLY A 26 7.54 8.13 -17.98
N ILE A 27 7.07 6.97 -18.43
CA ILE A 27 7.88 5.90 -19.01
C ILE A 27 8.27 6.32 -20.42
N GLU A 28 9.55 6.64 -20.65
CA GLU A 28 10.09 6.77 -22.02
C GLU A 28 11.05 5.61 -22.29
N ASN A 29 10.73 4.86 -23.35
CA ASN A 29 11.42 3.65 -23.76
C ASN A 29 12.72 3.96 -24.51
N SER A 30 13.65 3.05 -24.27
CA SER A 30 14.95 2.86 -24.89
C SER A 30 14.90 2.90 -26.42
N ASP A 31 15.76 3.73 -27.03
CA ASP A 31 16.26 3.46 -28.38
C ASP A 31 17.77 3.76 -28.52
N SER A 32 18.50 2.65 -28.63
CA SER A 32 19.68 2.34 -29.45
C SER A 32 20.50 3.47 -30.08
N GLU A 33 21.72 3.69 -29.59
CA GLU A 33 22.79 4.36 -30.34
C GLU A 33 23.92 3.39 -30.72
N ARG A 34 24.20 3.36 -32.04
CA ARG A 34 25.30 2.61 -32.68
C ARG A 34 26.66 3.19 -32.30
N GLY A 35 27.54 2.32 -31.80
CA GLY A 35 28.95 2.63 -31.58
C GLY A 35 29.77 2.66 -32.87
N ARG A 36 30.56 3.73 -33.06
CA ARG A 36 31.71 3.76 -33.97
C ARG A 36 32.98 3.93 -33.14
N HIS A 37 33.79 2.86 -33.13
CA HIS A 37 35.12 2.84 -32.54
C HIS A 37 36.08 3.77 -33.28
N GLY A 38 36.74 4.65 -32.53
CA GLY A 38 37.90 5.43 -32.96
C GLY A 38 38.89 5.53 -31.80
N GLY A 39 39.94 4.71 -31.84
CA GLY A 39 40.96 4.64 -30.82
C GLY A 39 41.71 5.96 -30.65
N LYS A 40 41.92 6.37 -29.40
CA LYS A 40 42.89 7.40 -29.00
C LYS A 40 43.59 6.97 -27.71
N THR A 41 44.88 6.73 -27.89
CA THR A 41 46.03 6.91 -26.99
C THR A 41 45.75 7.06 -25.49
N VAL A 42 46.30 6.12 -24.73
CA VAL A 42 46.37 6.07 -23.27
C VAL A 42 47.07 7.32 -22.73
N MET A 43 46.28 8.26 -22.22
CA MET A 43 46.76 9.35 -21.37
C MET A 43 46.45 8.92 -19.93
N ASN A 44 47.48 8.47 -19.22
CA ASN A 44 47.37 8.12 -17.81
C ASN A 44 47.31 9.43 -17.00
N THR A 45 46.14 10.05 -16.98
CA THR A 45 45.79 11.05 -15.98
C THR A 45 45.54 10.28 -14.68
N ALA A 46 46.43 10.44 -13.71
CA ALA A 46 46.21 9.99 -12.34
C ALA A 46 44.89 10.58 -11.85
N GLN A 47 43.83 9.78 -11.96
CA GLN A 47 42.49 10.11 -11.52
C GLN A 47 42.53 10.16 -10.00
N GLU A 48 42.65 11.37 -9.42
CA GLU A 48 42.43 11.57 -8.00
C GLU A 48 41.02 11.10 -7.67
N ARG A 49 40.93 9.87 -7.16
CA ARG A 49 39.69 9.32 -6.67
C ARG A 49 39.38 10.03 -5.37
N CYS A 50 38.44 10.98 -5.39
CA CYS A 50 37.77 11.42 -4.18
C CYS A 50 37.25 10.18 -3.46
N LYS A 51 37.91 9.80 -2.37
CA LYS A 51 37.41 8.79 -1.44
C LYS A 51 36.26 9.43 -0.67
N ASP A 52 35.07 9.40 -1.25
CA ASP A 52 33.83 9.67 -0.54
C ASP A 52 33.56 8.52 0.44
N GLY A 53 34.10 8.64 1.65
CA GLY A 53 33.72 7.80 2.78
C GLY A 53 32.45 8.35 3.43
N PHE A 54 31.50 7.46 3.75
CA PHE A 54 30.34 7.83 4.58
C PHE A 54 30.87 8.19 5.97
N THR A 55 30.71 9.45 6.39
CA THR A 55 31.13 9.82 7.75
C THR A 55 30.11 9.30 8.75
N VAL A 56 30.55 8.91 9.95
CA VAL A 56 29.62 8.46 11.01
C VAL A 56 28.61 9.57 11.34
N VAL A 57 29.03 10.83 11.28
CA VAL A 57 28.17 12.01 11.46
C VAL A 57 27.09 12.09 10.36
N GLU A 58 27.41 11.67 9.13
CA GLU A 58 26.45 11.56 8.03
C GLU A 58 25.36 10.53 8.35
N LEU A 59 25.73 9.41 8.94
CA LEU A 59 24.74 8.41 9.33
C LEU A 59 23.86 8.89 10.49
N MET A 60 24.45 9.62 11.44
CA MET A 60 23.73 10.08 12.64
C MET A 60 22.59 11.04 12.32
N PHE A 61 22.77 12.00 11.40
CA PHE A 61 21.68 12.91 11.06
C PHE A 61 20.58 12.20 10.24
N VAL A 62 20.91 11.21 9.41
CA VAL A 62 19.93 10.42 8.64
C VAL A 62 18.99 9.67 9.58
N VAL A 63 19.54 8.95 10.55
CA VAL A 63 18.71 8.21 11.50
C VAL A 63 17.91 9.15 12.41
N ALA A 64 18.43 10.34 12.73
CA ALA A 64 17.70 11.35 13.49
C ALA A 64 16.45 11.86 12.72
N ILE A 65 16.57 12.14 11.43
CA ILE A 65 15.43 12.60 10.60
C ILE A 65 14.42 11.47 10.38
N VAL A 66 14.88 10.25 10.09
CA VAL A 66 13.99 9.08 9.95
C VAL A 66 13.22 8.83 11.24
N GLY A 67 13.83 9.03 12.42
CA GLY A 67 13.16 8.95 13.71
C GLY A 67 11.99 9.93 13.86
N ILE A 68 12.19 11.19 13.46
CA ILE A 68 11.14 12.23 13.50
C ILE A 68 9.99 11.87 12.56
N LEU A 69 10.30 11.45 11.33
CA LEU A 69 9.29 11.06 10.34
C LEU A 69 8.51 9.81 10.80
N ALA A 70 9.20 8.80 11.33
CA ALA A 70 8.60 7.56 11.82
C ALA A 70 7.62 7.82 12.97
N SER A 71 7.96 8.72 13.91
CA SER A 71 7.09 9.05 15.04
C SER A 71 5.73 9.61 14.62
N LEU A 72 5.67 10.35 13.50
CA LEU A 72 4.42 10.89 12.96
C LEU A 72 3.72 9.89 12.03
N ALA A 73 4.48 9.07 11.31
CA ALA A 73 3.96 8.12 10.34
C ALA A 73 3.26 6.91 10.99
N VAL A 74 3.84 6.35 12.06
CA VAL A 74 3.30 5.14 12.73
C VAL A 74 1.85 5.29 13.16
N PRO A 75 1.42 6.31 13.94
CA PRO A 75 0.03 6.40 14.39
C PRO A 75 -0.96 6.59 13.24
N ARG A 76 -0.55 7.26 12.16
CA ARG A 76 -1.39 7.42 10.96
C ARG A 76 -1.49 6.11 10.17
N TYR A 77 -0.38 5.39 10.03
CA TYR A 77 -0.34 4.11 9.32
C TYR A 77 -1.22 3.05 9.99
N LEU A 78 -1.23 2.98 11.33
CA LEU A 78 -2.08 2.04 12.06
C LEU A 78 -3.58 2.27 11.80
N ASN A 79 -4.02 3.53 11.78
CA ASN A 79 -5.40 3.89 11.44
C ASN A 79 -5.74 3.68 9.96
N TYR A 80 -4.79 3.90 9.05
CA TYR A 80 -5.02 3.61 7.63
C TYR A 80 -5.16 2.10 7.38
N ARG A 81 -4.33 1.30 8.06
CA ARG A 81 -4.36 -0.15 7.97
C ARG A 81 -5.68 -0.72 8.52
N SER A 82 -6.19 -0.21 9.65
CA SER A 82 -7.49 -0.62 10.19
C SER A 82 -8.64 -0.35 9.21
N LEU A 83 -8.67 0.84 8.61
CA LEU A 83 -9.66 1.21 7.60
C LEU A 83 -9.58 0.31 6.36
N ALA A 84 -8.38 -0.04 5.92
CA ALA A 84 -8.19 -0.97 4.81
C ALA A 84 -8.74 -2.37 5.12
N TYR A 85 -8.62 -2.86 6.37
CA TYR A 85 -9.25 -4.11 6.79
C TYR A 85 -10.78 -4.00 6.82
N CYS A 86 -11.33 -2.90 7.34
CA CYS A 86 -12.76 -2.64 7.32
C CYS A 86 -13.32 -2.70 5.88
N ALA A 87 -12.65 -2.04 4.92
CA ALA A 87 -13.06 -2.02 3.52
C ALA A 87 -13.00 -3.42 2.85
N LYS A 88 -12.05 -4.27 3.26
CA LYS A 88 -11.99 -5.66 2.77
C LYS A 88 -13.18 -6.49 3.25
N ILE A 89 -13.59 -6.30 4.50
CA ILE A 89 -14.75 -6.99 5.08
C ILE A 89 -16.02 -6.50 4.39
N GLU A 90 -16.13 -5.19 4.15
CA GLU A 90 -17.23 -4.60 3.39
C GLU A 90 -17.38 -5.27 2.02
N SER A 91 -16.29 -5.38 1.27
CA SER A 91 -16.28 -6.07 -0.03
C SER A 91 -16.63 -7.55 0.08
N ALA A 92 -16.12 -8.25 1.10
CA ALA A 92 -16.43 -9.67 1.32
C ALA A 92 -17.93 -9.88 1.59
N VAL A 93 -18.54 -9.03 2.42
CA VAL A 93 -19.97 -9.09 2.72
C VAL A 93 -20.80 -8.71 1.50
N HIS A 94 -20.40 -7.71 0.70
CA HIS A 94 -21.08 -7.40 -0.56
C HIS A 94 -21.09 -8.60 -1.53
N ASN A 95 -19.96 -9.28 -1.68
CA ASN A 95 -19.89 -10.49 -2.50
C ASN A 95 -20.81 -11.60 -1.95
N TYR A 96 -20.92 -11.71 -0.61
CA TYR A 96 -21.84 -12.63 0.03
C TYR A 96 -23.31 -12.29 -0.28
N VAL A 97 -23.71 -11.02 -0.15
CA VAL A 97 -25.06 -10.55 -0.50
C VAL A 97 -25.36 -10.87 -1.97
N THR A 98 -24.46 -10.54 -2.89
CA THR A 98 -24.66 -10.86 -4.32
C THR A 98 -24.81 -12.35 -4.58
N SER A 99 -24.06 -13.19 -3.85
CA SER A 99 -24.15 -14.64 -3.98
C SER A 99 -25.47 -15.19 -3.42
N GLN A 100 -25.99 -14.55 -2.36
CA GLN A 100 -27.30 -14.85 -1.77
C GLN A 100 -28.45 -14.51 -2.73
N GLU A 101 -28.41 -13.35 -3.39
CA GLU A 101 -29.39 -12.96 -4.41
C GLU A 101 -29.37 -13.92 -5.62
N ALA A 102 -28.16 -14.32 -6.05
CA ALA A 102 -28.00 -15.32 -7.11
C ALA A 102 -28.58 -16.68 -6.71
N TYR A 103 -28.41 -17.09 -5.45
CA TYR A 103 -28.97 -18.33 -4.92
C TYR A 103 -30.50 -18.27 -4.83
N PHE A 104 -31.05 -17.15 -4.38
CA PHE A 104 -32.50 -16.93 -4.30
C PHE A 104 -33.17 -17.05 -5.66
N THR A 105 -32.55 -16.54 -6.72
CA THR A 105 -33.07 -16.65 -8.10
C THR A 105 -33.25 -18.10 -8.58
N VAL A 106 -32.52 -19.05 -8.01
CA VAL A 106 -32.55 -20.47 -8.42
C VAL A 106 -33.38 -21.33 -7.47
N LYS A 107 -33.41 -20.98 -6.18
CA LYS A 107 -33.96 -21.83 -5.11
C LYS A 107 -35.19 -21.25 -4.42
N ASP A 108 -35.60 -20.03 -4.76
CA ASP A 108 -36.68 -19.25 -4.12
C ASP A 108 -36.52 -19.14 -2.59
N THR A 109 -35.30 -19.36 -2.10
CA THR A 109 -34.92 -19.29 -0.71
C THR A 109 -33.47 -18.84 -0.64
N TYR A 110 -33.11 -18.17 0.45
CA TYR A 110 -31.73 -17.80 0.70
C TYR A 110 -30.98 -18.97 1.33
N ALA A 111 -29.65 -18.97 1.17
CA ALA A 111 -28.77 -19.98 1.72
C ALA A 111 -28.58 -19.78 3.22
N GLY A 112 -28.68 -20.87 3.99
CA GLY A 112 -28.48 -20.88 5.44
C GLY A 112 -27.01 -20.78 5.85
N GLY A 113 -26.07 -20.94 4.91
CA GLY A 113 -24.64 -20.81 5.16
C GLY A 113 -23.79 -20.73 3.90
N GLU A 114 -22.49 -20.51 4.10
CA GLU A 114 -21.48 -20.38 3.03
C GLU A 114 -21.36 -21.63 2.14
N ASP A 115 -21.61 -22.82 2.70
CA ASP A 115 -21.47 -24.10 1.99
C ASP A 115 -22.44 -24.19 0.80
N GLU A 116 -23.66 -23.68 0.93
CA GLU A 116 -24.66 -23.71 -0.15
C GLU A 116 -24.35 -22.69 -1.26
N LEU A 117 -23.69 -21.58 -0.89
CA LEU A 117 -23.28 -20.51 -1.80
C LEU A 117 -22.06 -20.87 -2.65
N THR A 118 -21.33 -21.94 -2.33
CA THR A 118 -20.25 -22.41 -3.21
C THR A 118 -20.76 -22.78 -4.60
N SER A 119 -22.02 -23.24 -4.69
CA SER A 119 -22.69 -23.54 -5.97
C SER A 119 -22.96 -22.29 -6.83
N THR A 120 -23.06 -21.11 -6.22
CA THR A 120 -23.24 -19.82 -6.90
C THR A 120 -21.92 -19.06 -7.11
N GLY A 121 -20.79 -19.71 -6.82
CA GLY A 121 -19.45 -19.17 -7.06
C GLY A 121 -18.86 -18.35 -5.91
N TYR A 122 -19.51 -18.33 -4.73
CA TYR A 122 -18.95 -17.67 -3.56
C TYR A 122 -17.68 -18.40 -3.10
N ARG A 123 -16.58 -17.65 -2.97
CA ARG A 123 -15.31 -18.13 -2.39
C ARG A 123 -14.83 -17.13 -1.34
N GLY A 124 -15.45 -17.18 -0.16
CA GLY A 124 -15.10 -16.34 0.98
C GLY A 124 -13.69 -16.64 1.51
N THR A 125 -12.91 -15.60 1.79
CA THR A 125 -11.62 -15.68 2.54
C THR A 125 -11.76 -15.10 3.95
N TYR A 126 -12.85 -14.39 4.23
CA TYR A 126 -13.14 -13.72 5.50
C TYR A 126 -14.39 -14.35 6.10
N GLN A 127 -14.46 -14.42 7.43
CA GLN A 127 -15.60 -15.03 8.11
C GLN A 127 -16.81 -14.11 8.04
N VAL A 128 -17.84 -14.57 7.34
CA VAL A 128 -19.12 -13.89 7.22
C VAL A 128 -20.17 -14.77 7.90
N SER A 129 -20.82 -14.23 8.93
CA SER A 129 -21.84 -14.95 9.68
C SER A 129 -23.22 -14.41 9.35
N VAL A 130 -24.19 -15.30 9.13
CA VAL A 130 -25.59 -14.92 8.99
C VAL A 130 -26.22 -14.94 10.38
N THR A 131 -26.98 -13.91 10.74
CA THR A 131 -27.70 -13.89 12.01
C THR A 131 -29.08 -13.28 11.79
N GLY A 132 -30.12 -14.06 12.08
CA GLY A 132 -31.52 -13.67 11.90
C GLY A 132 -32.21 -14.52 10.83
N ASP A 133 -33.40 -15.01 11.19
CA ASP A 133 -34.24 -15.89 10.37
C ASP A 133 -35.22 -15.05 9.53
N PRO A 134 -35.25 -15.17 8.19
CA PRO A 134 -34.20 -15.60 7.28
C PRO A 134 -33.78 -14.40 6.41
N VAL A 135 -32.57 -13.87 6.63
CA VAL A 135 -31.82 -13.09 5.60
C VAL A 135 -32.15 -11.61 5.51
N THR A 136 -32.32 -10.95 6.65
CA THR A 136 -32.23 -9.48 6.72
C THR A 136 -30.89 -8.97 7.18
N THR A 137 -30.03 -9.79 7.81
CA THR A 137 -28.75 -9.30 8.35
C THR A 137 -27.60 -10.29 8.14
N ILE A 138 -26.60 -9.84 7.40
CA ILE A 138 -25.32 -10.51 7.18
C ILE A 138 -24.26 -9.72 7.96
N VAL A 139 -23.48 -10.41 8.79
CA VAL A 139 -22.50 -9.79 9.68
C VAL A 139 -21.08 -10.14 9.23
N GLY A 140 -20.30 -9.13 8.84
CA GLY A 140 -18.86 -9.24 8.63
C GLY A 140 -18.10 -8.92 9.91
N VAL A 141 -17.26 -9.85 10.35
CA VAL A 141 -16.44 -9.71 11.56
C VAL A 141 -14.94 -9.81 11.25
N ASP A 142 -14.12 -8.97 11.90
CA ASP A 142 -12.69 -9.20 11.99
C ASP A 142 -12.36 -9.82 13.35
N THR A 143 -11.92 -11.08 13.34
CA THR A 143 -11.51 -11.77 14.58
C THR A 143 -10.26 -11.16 15.23
N ASN A 144 -9.51 -10.34 14.49
CA ASN A 144 -8.31 -9.68 14.99
C ASN A 144 -8.57 -8.24 15.48
N GLY A 145 -9.82 -7.76 15.40
CA GLY A 145 -10.20 -6.45 15.89
C GLY A 145 -9.49 -5.29 15.18
N HIS A 146 -9.00 -5.46 13.94
CA HIS A 146 -8.36 -4.37 13.24
C HIS A 146 -9.37 -3.29 12.84
N CYS A 147 -10.65 -3.62 12.67
CA CYS A 147 -11.65 -2.61 12.35
C CYS A 147 -12.08 -1.83 13.60
N ALA A 148 -11.69 -0.56 13.68
CA ALA A 148 -11.98 0.31 14.84
C ALA A 148 -13.48 0.62 15.05
N LYS A 149 -14.34 0.31 14.07
CA LYS A 149 -15.77 0.59 14.09
C LYS A 149 -16.66 -0.62 14.42
N GLY A 150 -16.07 -1.78 14.74
CA GLY A 150 -16.81 -2.98 15.09
C GLY A 150 -17.29 -3.79 13.87
N SER A 151 -18.40 -4.51 14.04
CA SER A 151 -18.92 -5.43 13.02
C SER A 151 -19.76 -4.68 11.98
N LEU A 152 -19.67 -5.12 10.72
CA LEU A 152 -20.47 -4.59 9.61
C LEU A 152 -21.72 -5.43 9.42
N LYS A 153 -22.90 -4.81 9.52
CA LYS A 153 -24.18 -5.47 9.26
C LYS A 153 -24.75 -5.01 7.93
N PHE A 154 -24.99 -5.94 7.01
CA PHE A 154 -25.59 -5.72 5.70
C PHE A 154 -26.96 -6.36 5.60
N THR A 155 -27.88 -5.72 4.88
CA THR A 155 -29.16 -6.32 4.52
C THR A 155 -29.10 -6.93 3.11
N SER A 156 -29.92 -7.96 2.86
CA SER A 156 -30.10 -8.54 1.51
C SER A 156 -30.54 -7.51 0.48
N LEU A 157 -31.34 -6.52 0.90
CA LEU A 157 -31.82 -5.41 0.07
C LEU A 157 -30.75 -4.35 -0.25
N GLY A 158 -29.52 -4.50 0.27
CA GLY A 158 -28.46 -3.52 0.15
C GLY A 158 -28.53 -2.42 1.22
N GLY A 159 -27.35 -2.01 1.67
CA GLY A 159 -27.17 -1.03 2.76
C GLY A 159 -26.41 -1.64 3.94
N TYR A 160 -25.72 -0.80 4.70
CA TYR A 160 -24.93 -1.21 5.86
C TYR A 160 -25.12 -0.29 7.05
N ILE A 161 -25.03 -0.89 8.25
CA ILE A 161 -24.95 -0.17 9.52
C ILE A 161 -23.74 -0.66 10.30
N TRP A 162 -23.06 0.27 10.97
CA TRP A 162 -21.99 -0.05 11.89
C TRP A 162 -22.60 -0.46 13.24
N SER A 163 -22.23 -1.65 13.72
CA SER A 163 -22.61 -2.11 15.06
C SER A 163 -21.34 -2.26 15.88
N ASN A 164 -21.21 -1.43 16.91
CA ASN A 164 -20.20 -1.57 17.96
C ASN A 164 -20.65 -2.60 18.99
#